data_AF-A0A7C5G7B5-F1
#
_entry.id   AF-A0A7C5G7B5-F1
#
_cell.length_a   1.000
_cell.length_b   1.000
_cell.length_c   1.000
_cell.angle_alpha   90.00
_cell.angle_beta   90.00
_cell.angle_gamma   90.00
#
_symmetry.space_group_name_H-M   'P 1'
#
loop_
_entity.id
_entity.type
_entity.pdbx_description
1 polymer ?
#
loop_
_entity_poly.entity_id
_entity_poly.type
_entity_poly.pdbx_seq_one_letter_code
_entity_poly.pdbx_strand_id
1 'polypeptide(L)'
;QDVHWSMGAFGYFPSYALGNLYGLQMWETLKKDIPDIDDHIRSGRFDVPLGWFRDKVHRLGAQLLPLELIEAVTGKAPGSGAFIEYLTKKYSPLYDL
;
A
#
# COMPACT_ATOMS: atom_id res chain seq x y z
N GLN A 1 -20.08 14.91 8.73
CA GLN A 1 -18.78 15.18 9.38
C GLN A 1 -17.79 15.72 8.36
N ASP A 2 -17.62 15.06 7.21
CA ASP A 2 -16.61 15.47 6.23
C ASP A 2 -17.07 16.49 5.18
N VAL A 3 -16.10 17.19 4.61
CA VAL A 3 -16.26 18.34 3.70
C VAL A 3 -16.52 17.94 2.23
N HIS A 4 -16.21 16.71 1.83
CA HIS A 4 -16.13 16.28 0.42
C HIS A 4 -17.38 16.59 -0.40
N TRP A 5 -18.57 16.30 0.12
CA TRP A 5 -19.82 16.56 -0.61
C TRP A 5 -20.10 18.04 -0.79
N SER A 6 -19.75 18.88 0.19
CA SER A 6 -19.87 20.34 0.05
C SER A 6 -18.93 20.91 -1.00
N MET A 7 -17.82 20.20 -1.29
CA MET A 7 -16.86 20.54 -2.36
C MET A 7 -17.17 19.81 -3.69
N GLY A 8 -18.28 19.08 -3.78
CA GLY A 8 -18.66 18.32 -4.98
C GLY A 8 -17.80 17.08 -5.27
N ALA A 9 -16.98 16.63 -4.32
CA ALA A 9 -16.09 15.46 -4.47
C ALA A 9 -16.84 14.12 -4.31
N PHE A 10 -17.91 13.94 -5.09
CA PHE A 10 -18.63 12.68 -5.19
C PHE A 10 -17.79 11.63 -5.93
N GLY A 11 -17.78 10.39 -5.43
CA GLY A 11 -16.90 9.32 -5.93
C GLY A 11 -15.47 9.35 -5.36
N TYR A 12 -15.13 10.32 -4.50
CA TYR A 12 -13.79 10.40 -3.89
C TYR A 12 -13.58 9.34 -2.81
N PHE A 13 -14.58 9.07 -1.96
CA PHE A 13 -14.44 8.18 -0.80
C PHE A 13 -13.90 6.76 -1.10
N PRO A 14 -14.31 6.08 -2.18
CA PRO A 14 -13.74 4.78 -2.54
C PRO A 14 -12.21 4.79 -2.69
N SER A 15 -11.60 5.94 -3.03
CA SER A 15 -10.14 6.05 -3.14
C SER A 15 -9.40 5.79 -1.83
N TYR A 16 -10.00 6.08 -0.67
CA TYR A 16 -9.40 5.78 0.63
C TYR A 16 -9.27 4.27 0.85
N ALA A 17 -10.32 3.52 0.52
CA ALA A 17 -10.30 2.06 0.61
C ALA A 17 -9.27 1.48 -0.37
N LEU A 18 -9.25 1.96 -1.62
CA LEU A 18 -8.26 1.55 -2.61
C LEU A 18 -6.82 1.84 -2.14
N GLY A 19 -6.58 2.99 -1.50
CA GLY A 19 -5.28 3.34 -0.93
C GLY A 19 -4.80 2.32 0.11
N ASN A 20 -5.69 1.84 0.99
CA ASN A 20 -5.35 0.78 1.95
C ASN A 20 -5.02 -0.55 1.26
N LEU A 21 -5.79 -0.94 0.24
CA LEU A 21 -5.55 -2.18 -0.50
C LEU A 21 -4.20 -2.13 -1.24
N TYR A 22 -3.99 -1.06 -2.00
CA TYR A 22 -2.79 -0.88 -2.81
C TYR A 22 -1.55 -0.76 -1.93
N GLY A 23 -1.65 0.01 -0.84
CA GLY A 23 -0.55 0.19 0.11
C GLY A 23 -0.07 -1.14 0.69
N LEU A 24 -0.98 -2.02 1.11
CA LEU A 24 -0.60 -3.32 1.67
C LEU A 24 -0.12 -4.31 0.61
N GLN A 25 -0.71 -4.29 -0.59
CA GLN A 25 -0.22 -5.12 -1.69
C GLN A 25 1.21 -4.73 -2.11
N MET A 26 1.51 -3.42 -2.19
CA MET A 26 2.87 -2.93 -2.43
C MET A 26 3.81 -3.27 -1.28
N TRP A 27 3.33 -3.15 -0.03
CA TRP A 27 4.11 -3.49 1.17
C TRP A 27 4.53 -4.96 1.20
N GLU A 28 3.64 -5.88 0.82
CA GLU A 28 3.99 -7.30 0.68
C GLU A 28 5.07 -7.54 -0.37
N THR A 29 5.01 -6.84 -1.50
CA THR A 29 6.05 -6.95 -2.53
C THR A 29 7.37 -6.36 -2.05
N LEU A 30 7.34 -5.19 -1.39
CA LEU A 30 8.52 -4.60 -0.79
C LEU A 30 9.19 -5.54 0.23
N LYS A 31 8.41 -6.28 1.04
CA LYS A 31 8.95 -7.28 1.97
C LYS A 31 9.58 -8.50 1.29
N LYS A 32 9.17 -8.83 0.06
CA LYS A 32 9.79 -9.89 -0.74
C LYS A 32 11.10 -9.42 -1.36
N ASP A 33 11.11 -8.18 -1.86
CA ASP A 33 12.28 -7.57 -2.48
C ASP A 33 13.36 -7.24 -1.44
N ILE A 34 12.96 -6.87 -0.23
CA ILE A 34 13.83 -6.48 0.89
C ILE A 34 13.41 -7.26 2.15
N PRO A 35 13.86 -8.52 2.31
CA PRO A 35 13.43 -9.40 3.40
C PRO A 35 13.72 -8.87 4.82
N ASP A 36 14.73 -8.01 4.99
CA ASP A 36 15.16 -7.40 6.25
C ASP A 36 14.62 -5.98 6.45
N ILE A 37 13.59 -5.56 5.70
CA ILE A 37 13.05 -4.19 5.78
C ILE A 37 12.61 -3.80 7.20
N ASP A 38 12.06 -4.72 7.98
CA ASP A 38 11.62 -4.44 9.34
C ASP A 38 12.81 -4.04 10.25
N ASP A 39 14.01 -4.58 10.00
CA ASP A 39 15.24 -4.22 10.73
C ASP A 39 15.79 -2.86 10.28
N HIS A 40 15.65 -2.52 8.99
CA HIS A 40 15.91 -1.17 8.50
C HIS A 40 15.02 -0.13 9.20
N ILE A 41 13.71 -0.41 9.29
CA ILE A 41 12.77 0.48 9.99
C ILE A 41 13.09 0.57 11.48
N ARG A 42 13.38 -0.56 12.13
CA ARG A 42 13.75 -0.60 13.56
C ARG A 42 15.01 0.24 13.85
N SER A 43 15.95 0.29 12.91
CA SER A 43 17.17 1.11 13.00
C SER A 43 16.99 2.56 12.52
N GLY A 44 15.77 2.97 12.13
CA GLY A 44 15.47 4.32 11.66
C GLY A 44 15.91 4.60 10.21
N ARG A 45 16.30 3.58 9.45
CA ARG A 45 16.72 3.69 8.05
C ARG A 45 15.51 3.66 7.10
N PHE A 46 14.79 4.77 7.05
CA PHE A 46 13.62 4.95 6.16
C PHE A 46 13.99 5.32 4.72
N ASP A 47 15.26 5.62 4.45
CA ASP A 47 15.80 5.82 3.10
C ASP A 47 15.66 4.57 2.24
N VAL A 48 15.73 3.38 2.84
CA VAL A 48 15.57 2.10 2.16
C VAL A 48 14.16 1.89 1.62
N PRO A 49 13.07 1.90 2.44
CA PRO A 49 11.72 1.80 1.91
C PRO A 49 11.38 2.97 0.97
N LEU A 50 11.80 4.19 1.30
CA LEU A 50 11.56 5.35 0.44
C LEU A 50 12.24 5.21 -0.93
N GLY A 51 13.47 4.69 -0.97
CA GLY A 51 14.20 4.40 -2.20
C GLY A 51 13.47 3.40 -3.08
N TRP A 52 12.96 2.32 -2.48
CA TRP A 52 12.15 1.33 -3.19
C TRP A 52 10.88 1.96 -3.79
N PHE A 53 10.13 2.75 -3.03
CA PHE A 53 8.94 3.43 -3.56
C PHE A 53 9.27 4.48 -4.63
N ARG A 54 10.40 5.19 -4.49
CA ARG A 54 10.85 6.15 -5.52
C ARG A 54 11.14 5.46 -6.84
N ASP A 55 11.84 4.33 -6.80
CA ASP A 55 12.13 3.56 -8.00
C ASP A 55 10.88 2.86 -8.54
N LYS A 56 10.12 2.15 -7.73
CA LYS A 56 9.03 1.31 -8.26
C LYS A 56 7.76 2.09 -8.59
N VAL A 57 7.50 3.18 -7.87
CA VAL A 57 6.20 3.89 -7.91
C VAL A 57 6.37 5.34 -8.32
N HIS A 58 7.10 6.16 -7.55
CA HIS A 58 7.08 7.60 -7.73
C HIS A 58 7.70 8.07 -9.05
N ARG A 59 8.75 7.40 -9.56
CA ARG A 59 9.37 7.80 -10.84
C ARG A 59 8.44 7.68 -12.04
N LEU A 60 7.40 6.84 -11.95
CA LEU A 60 6.46 6.60 -13.03
C LEU A 60 5.41 7.72 -13.14
N GLY A 61 5.16 8.48 -12.07
CA GLY A 61 4.15 9.53 -12.07
C GLY A 61 2.80 9.03 -12.60
N ALA A 62 2.28 9.70 -13.64
CA ALA A 62 1.05 9.32 -14.33
C ALA A 62 1.30 8.60 -15.68
N GLN A 63 2.47 7.99 -15.87
CA GLN A 63 2.79 7.23 -17.09
C GLN A 63 1.96 5.95 -17.24
N LEU A 64 1.46 5.40 -16.13
CA LEU A 64 0.63 4.21 -16.08
C LEU A 64 -0.71 4.53 -15.41
N LEU A 65 -1.78 3.85 -15.85
CA LEU A 65 -3.02 3.86 -15.11
C LEU A 65 -2.84 3.16 -13.74
N PRO A 66 -3.65 3.47 -12.72
CA PRO A 66 -3.46 2.92 -11.39
C PRO A 66 -3.44 1.37 -11.36
N LEU A 67 -4.34 0.71 -12.07
CA LEU A 67 -4.39 -0.76 -12.15
C LEU A 67 -3.09 -1.34 -12.73
N GLU A 68 -2.58 -0.73 -13.81
CA GLU A 68 -1.35 -1.13 -14.48
C GLU A 68 -0.12 -0.87 -13.59
N LEU A 69 -0.10 0.24 -12.85
CA LEU A 69 0.96 0.57 -11.91
C LEU A 69 1.03 -0.48 -10.79
N ILE A 70 -0.10 -0.82 -10.17
CA ILE A 70 -0.12 -1.85 -9.13
C ILE A 70 0.34 -3.19 -9.68
N GLU A 71 -0.13 -3.60 -10.86
CA GLU A 71 0.26 -4.87 -11.47
C GLU A 71 1.74 -4.90 -11.84
N ALA A 72 2.28 -3.81 -12.41
CA ALA A 72 3.71 -3.69 -12.73
C ALA A 72 4.60 -3.73 -11.48
N VAL A 73 4.16 -3.14 -10.37
CA VAL A 73 4.93 -3.10 -9.12
C VAL A 73 4.83 -4.41 -8.34
N THR A 74 3.66 -5.03 -8.33
CA THR A 74 3.35 -6.14 -7.42
C THR A 74 3.27 -7.51 -8.09
N GLY A 75 3.23 -7.52 -9.43
CA GLY A 75 3.05 -8.72 -10.25
C GLY A 75 1.63 -9.30 -10.24
N LYS A 76 0.66 -8.58 -9.67
CA LYS A 76 -0.74 -9.02 -9.54
C LYS A 76 -1.69 -7.84 -9.74
N ALA A 77 -2.84 -8.09 -10.36
CA ALA A 77 -3.94 -7.14 -10.35
C ALA A 77 -4.34 -6.75 -8.92
N PRO A 78 -4.91 -5.56 -8.69
CA PRO A 78 -5.25 -5.15 -7.33
C PRO A 78 -6.32 -6.03 -6.69
N GLY A 79 -6.11 -6.36 -5.42
CA GLY A 79 -7.05 -7.19 -4.65
C GLY A 79 -6.99 -6.91 -3.16
N SER A 80 -7.96 -7.47 -2.43
CA SER A 80 -8.09 -7.30 -0.98
C SER A 80 -7.28 -8.28 -0.14
N GLY A 81 -6.66 -9.29 -0.76
CA GLY A 81 -5.97 -10.38 -0.07
C GLY A 81 -4.92 -9.88 0.94
N ALA A 82 -3.99 -9.04 0.49
CA ALA A 82 -2.94 -8.46 1.34
C ALA A 82 -3.51 -7.66 2.53
N PHE A 83 -4.63 -6.94 2.29
CA PHE A 83 -5.29 -6.16 3.32
C PHE A 83 -5.94 -7.05 4.39
N ILE A 84 -6.68 -8.08 3.98
CA ILE A 84 -7.30 -9.02 4.90
C ILE A 84 -6.23 -9.79 5.68
N GLU A 85 -5.20 -10.28 5.00
CA GLU A 85 -4.10 -11.00 5.63
C GLU A 85 -3.39 -10.16 6.68
N TYR A 86 -3.08 -8.89 6.36
CA TYR A 86 -2.49 -7.95 7.32
C TYR A 86 -3.37 -7.74 8.54
N LEU A 87 -4.67 -7.48 8.35
CA LEU A 87 -5.59 -7.26 9.46
C LEU A 87 -5.71 -8.50 10.34
N THR A 88 -5.92 -9.68 9.75
CA THR A 88 -6.01 -10.92 10.51
C THR A 88 -4.72 -11.18 11.30
N LYS A 89 -3.55 -11.09 10.66
CA LYS A 89 -2.25 -11.31 11.33
C LYS A 89 -1.99 -10.31 12.46
N LYS A 90 -2.37 -9.05 12.27
CA LYS A 90 -2.14 -7.99 13.26
C LYS A 90 -3.11 -8.07 14.42
N TYR A 91 -4.39 -8.31 14.15
CA TYR A 91 -5.45 -8.16 15.13
C TYR A 91 -5.83 -9.47 15.84
N SER A 92 -5.74 -10.64 15.19
CA SER A 92 -6.06 -11.92 15.87
C SER A 92 -5.27 -12.13 17.16
N PRO A 93 -3.93 -11.93 17.20
CA PRO A 93 -3.16 -12.11 18.43
C PRO A 93 -3.40 -11.03 19.50
N LEU A 94 -3.93 -9.87 19.11
CA LEU A 94 -4.20 -8.77 20.07
C LEU A 94 -5.51 -8.97 20.82
N TYR A 95 -6.43 -9.76 20.24
CA TYR A 95 -7.80 -9.93 20.72
C TYR A 95 -8.21 -11.39 20.91
N ASP A 96 -7.27 -12.34 20.78
CA ASP A 96 -7.49 -13.79 20.89
C ASP A 96 -8.64 -14.31 19.99
N LEU A 97 -8.59 -13.96 18.70
CA LEU A 97 -9.57 -14.35 17.66
C LEU A 97 -9.08 -15.48 16.76
#